data_AF-B6W7I5-F1
#
_entry.id   AF-B6W7I5-F1
#
_cell.length_a   1.000
_cell.length_b   1.000
_cell.length_c   1.000
_cell.angle_alpha   90.00
_cell.angle_beta   90.00
_cell.angle_gamma   90.00
#
_symmetry.space_group_name_H-M   'P 1'
#
loop_
_entity.id
_entity.type
_entity.pdbx_description
1 polymer ?
#
loop_
_entity_poly.entity_id
_entity_poly.type
_entity_poly.pdbx_seq_one_letter_code
_entity_poly.pdbx_strand_id
1 'polypeptide(L)'
;MVKLFFWKDSTTRNLDIVAPGNNVPGYDENGKLMLWDGTSASAPFVAGLAANLYSAYPDKMNGELAKELIVKSGNIDVIDEFNGENSKLVDAKKLTDLAKEKFEEKKEDKKDQKKINRKIIRENKKMIIKEI
;
A
#
# COMPACT_ATOMS: atom_id res chain seq x y z
N MET A 1 6.64 13.00 -19.87
CA MET A 1 7.26 13.55 -18.65
C MET A 1 6.20 14.38 -17.95
N VAL A 2 5.80 14.02 -16.73
CA VAL A 2 4.81 14.80 -15.96
C VAL A 2 5.58 15.92 -15.26
N LYS A 3 5.26 17.18 -15.60
CA LYS A 3 5.86 18.35 -14.95
C LYS A 3 5.23 18.49 -13.57
N LEU A 4 6.05 18.42 -12.53
CA LEU A 4 5.56 18.38 -11.15
C LEU A 4 5.86 19.69 -10.45
N PHE A 5 4.85 20.17 -9.74
CA PHE A 5 4.99 21.32 -8.88
C PHE A 5 5.44 20.82 -7.50
N PHE A 6 6.69 21.12 -7.15
CA PHE A 6 7.23 20.85 -5.83
C PHE A 6 7.20 22.11 -4.98
N TRP A 7 6.94 21.93 -3.69
CA TRP A 7 7.24 22.99 -2.74
C TRP A 7 8.75 23.14 -2.63
N LYS A 8 9.23 24.38 -2.52
CA LYS A 8 10.66 24.73 -2.64
C LYS A 8 11.60 24.01 -1.65
N ASP A 9 11.10 23.56 -0.49
CA ASP A 9 11.92 22.86 0.50
C ASP A 9 11.60 21.34 0.55
N SER A 10 10.87 20.81 -0.44
CA SER A 10 10.78 19.38 -0.69
C SER A 10 12.08 18.89 -1.35
N THR A 11 12.68 17.87 -0.76
CA THR A 11 13.95 17.27 -1.18
C THR A 11 13.81 15.75 -1.18
N THR A 12 14.75 15.08 -1.82
CA THR A 12 14.85 13.61 -1.83
C THR A 12 15.04 13.00 -0.44
N ARG A 13 15.41 13.80 0.58
CA ARG A 13 15.68 13.35 1.95
C ARG A 13 14.48 13.47 2.88
N ASN A 14 13.52 14.33 2.57
CA ASN A 14 12.36 14.62 3.43
C ASN A 14 11.01 14.26 2.78
N LEU A 15 11.04 13.64 1.60
CA LEU A 15 9.86 13.27 0.83
C LEU A 15 9.82 11.75 0.62
N ASP A 16 8.86 11.09 1.26
CA ASP A 16 8.71 9.63 1.16
C ASP A 16 8.07 9.18 -0.16
N ILE A 17 7.10 9.92 -0.70
CA ILE A 17 6.35 9.60 -1.93
C ILE A 17 5.61 10.84 -2.46
N VAL A 18 5.24 10.86 -3.74
CA VAL A 18 4.33 11.88 -4.30
C VAL A 18 2.97 11.31 -4.69
N ALA A 19 1.97 12.19 -4.75
CA ALA A 19 0.59 11.87 -5.10
C ALA A 19 -0.06 13.04 -5.87
N PRO A 20 -1.19 12.82 -6.58
CA PRO A 20 -1.92 13.88 -7.27
C PRO A 20 -2.19 15.08 -6.35
N GLY A 21 -1.77 16.26 -6.77
CA GLY A 21 -1.90 17.50 -6.00
C GLY A 21 -2.03 18.75 -6.86
N ASN A 22 -2.33 18.58 -8.14
CA ASN A 22 -2.56 19.68 -9.08
C ASN A 22 -3.89 19.42 -9.78
N ASN A 23 -4.77 20.41 -9.81
CA ASN A 23 -6.14 20.34 -10.31
C ASN A 23 -6.94 19.17 -9.70
N VAL A 24 -6.79 18.94 -8.38
CA VAL A 24 -7.51 17.86 -7.69
C VAL A 24 -8.93 18.31 -7.36
N PRO A 25 -9.99 17.65 -7.86
CA PRO A 25 -11.35 18.02 -7.53
C PRO A 25 -11.65 17.74 -6.04
N GLY A 26 -12.23 18.72 -5.36
CA GLY A 26 -12.63 18.61 -3.95
C GLY A 26 -13.65 19.68 -3.56
N TYR A 27 -14.21 19.58 -2.37
CA TYR A 27 -15.19 20.55 -1.86
C TYR A 27 -14.52 21.59 -0.95
N ASP A 28 -14.98 22.84 -1.02
CA ASP A 28 -14.64 23.87 -0.03
C ASP A 28 -15.50 23.79 1.23
N GLU A 29 -15.25 24.71 2.17
CA GLU A 29 -16.00 24.84 3.42
C GLU A 29 -17.50 25.10 3.23
N ASN A 30 -17.91 25.56 2.03
CA ASN A 30 -19.30 25.81 1.67
C ASN A 30 -19.91 24.64 0.85
N GLY A 31 -19.18 23.53 0.69
CA GLY A 31 -19.62 22.37 -0.09
C GLY A 31 -19.60 22.60 -1.60
N LYS A 32 -18.91 23.64 -2.10
CA LYS A 32 -18.78 23.90 -3.53
C LYS A 32 -17.62 23.09 -4.11
N LEU A 33 -17.85 22.49 -5.29
CA LEU A 33 -16.79 21.81 -6.04
C LEU A 33 -15.75 22.82 -6.56
N MET A 34 -14.48 22.54 -6.29
CA MET A 34 -13.32 23.34 -6.68
C MET A 34 -12.17 22.43 -7.12
N LEU A 35 -11.18 23.02 -7.80
CA LEU A 35 -9.91 22.37 -8.08
C LEU A 35 -8.86 22.86 -7.07
N TRP A 36 -8.21 21.92 -6.40
CA TRP A 36 -7.22 22.16 -5.37
C TRP A 36 -5.81 21.89 -5.89
N ASP A 37 -4.88 22.76 -5.48
CA ASP A 37 -3.47 22.67 -5.81
C ASP A 37 -2.61 22.64 -4.54
N GLY A 38 -1.50 21.92 -4.61
CA GLY A 38 -0.45 21.86 -3.60
C GLY A 38 -0.42 20.55 -2.81
N THR A 39 0.57 20.46 -1.92
CA THR A 39 0.79 19.28 -1.07
C THR A 39 -0.38 19.01 -0.12
N SER A 40 -1.16 20.04 0.22
CA SER A 40 -2.41 19.89 1.00
C SER A 40 -3.50 19.13 0.23
N ALA A 41 -3.45 19.09 -1.10
CA ALA A 41 -4.30 18.24 -1.93
C ALA A 41 -3.73 16.81 -2.08
N SER A 42 -2.40 16.66 -2.13
CA SER A 42 -1.73 15.35 -2.18
C SER A 42 -1.83 14.55 -0.88
N ALA A 43 -1.68 15.20 0.28
CA ALA A 43 -1.71 14.55 1.59
C ALA A 43 -3.00 13.75 1.87
N PRO A 44 -4.21 14.27 1.65
CA PRO A 44 -5.44 13.51 1.85
C PRO A 44 -5.59 12.35 0.87
N PHE A 45 -5.01 12.43 -0.34
CA PHE A 45 -4.98 11.29 -1.27
C PHE A 45 -4.22 10.10 -0.65
N VAL A 46 -3.02 10.34 -0.12
CA VAL A 46 -2.22 9.31 0.55
C VAL A 46 -2.89 8.82 1.84
N ALA A 47 -3.49 9.73 2.60
CA ALA A 47 -4.25 9.36 3.80
C ALA A 47 -5.44 8.45 3.47
N GLY A 48 -6.15 8.69 2.37
CA GLY A 48 -7.22 7.83 1.88
C GLY A 48 -6.73 6.43 1.50
N LEU A 49 -5.56 6.31 0.87
CA LEU A 49 -4.93 5.01 0.61
C LEU A 49 -4.61 4.25 1.90
N ALA A 50 -4.05 4.95 2.90
CA ALA A 50 -3.82 4.35 4.21
C ALA A 50 -5.14 3.91 4.86
N ALA A 51 -6.18 4.75 4.84
CA ALA A 51 -7.49 4.39 5.37
C ALA A 51 -8.06 3.13 4.71
N ASN A 52 -7.92 2.97 3.39
CA ASN A 52 -8.33 1.77 2.68
C ASN A 52 -7.57 0.52 3.16
N LEU A 53 -6.25 0.62 3.42
CA LEU A 53 -5.46 -0.47 3.98
C LEU A 53 -5.94 -0.88 5.37
N TYR A 54 -6.21 0.10 6.25
CA TYR A 54 -6.75 -0.14 7.59
C TYR A 54 -8.15 -0.75 7.52
N SER A 55 -9.01 -0.29 6.60
CA SER A 55 -10.35 -0.85 6.42
C SER A 55 -10.31 -2.29 5.91
N ALA A 56 -9.38 -2.63 5.01
CA ALA A 56 -9.27 -3.97 4.44
C ALA A 56 -8.63 -4.97 5.42
N TYR A 57 -7.73 -4.51 6.30
CA TYR A 57 -6.95 -5.36 7.20
C TYR A 57 -6.90 -4.80 8.64
N PRO A 58 -8.05 -4.61 9.31
CA PRO A 58 -8.14 -3.85 10.56
C PRO A 58 -7.24 -4.40 11.68
N ASP A 59 -7.13 -5.72 11.81
CA ASP A 59 -6.35 -6.35 12.89
C ASP A 59 -4.87 -6.59 12.53
N LYS A 60 -4.48 -6.34 11.28
CA LYS A 60 -3.13 -6.64 10.76
C LYS A 60 -2.37 -5.41 10.32
N MET A 61 -3.06 -4.30 10.11
CA MET A 61 -2.48 -3.06 9.63
C MET A 61 -1.96 -2.23 10.80
N ASN A 62 -0.84 -1.55 10.59
CA ASN A 62 -0.31 -0.54 11.50
C ASN A 62 0.38 0.57 10.69
N GLY A 63 0.80 1.65 11.36
CA GLY A 63 1.35 2.82 10.70
C GLY A 63 2.63 2.54 9.91
N GLU A 64 3.52 1.74 10.48
CA GLU A 64 4.79 1.38 9.85
C GLU A 64 4.59 0.55 8.59
N LEU A 65 3.73 -0.47 8.66
CA LEU A 65 3.41 -1.33 7.53
C LEU A 65 2.64 -0.56 6.44
N ALA A 66 1.72 0.33 6.81
CA ALA A 66 1.03 1.18 5.84
C ALA A 66 2.03 2.08 5.10
N LYS A 67 2.95 2.73 5.82
CA LYS A 67 4.02 3.53 5.23
C LYS A 67 4.90 2.67 4.31
N GLU A 68 5.34 1.49 4.76
CA GLU A 68 6.18 0.57 3.97
C GLU A 68 5.52 0.22 2.63
N LEU A 69 4.25 -0.20 2.67
CA LEU A 69 3.51 -0.61 1.47
C LEU A 69 3.27 0.57 0.52
N ILE A 70 2.89 1.73 1.05
CA ILE A 70 2.66 2.95 0.26
C ILE A 70 3.95 3.35 -0.46
N VAL A 71 5.08 3.44 0.25
CA VAL A 71 6.37 3.83 -0.34
C VAL A 71 6.80 2.82 -1.43
N LYS A 72 6.68 1.52 -1.16
CA LYS A 72 7.01 0.46 -2.14
C LYS A 72 6.10 0.47 -3.37
N SER A 73 4.88 0.98 -3.25
CA SER A 73 3.95 1.07 -4.36
C SER A 73 4.37 2.08 -5.43
N GLY A 74 5.29 3.00 -5.13
CA GLY A 74 5.78 3.97 -6.11
C GLY A 74 6.23 3.32 -7.43
N ASN A 75 5.79 3.88 -8.57
CA ASN A 75 5.98 3.25 -9.90
C ASN A 75 6.58 4.17 -10.97
N ILE A 76 6.41 5.48 -10.87
CA ILE A 76 6.87 6.45 -11.86
C ILE A 76 7.86 7.39 -11.19
N ASP A 77 9.07 7.47 -11.74
CA ASP A 77 10.06 8.43 -11.30
C ASP A 77 9.58 9.84 -11.63
N VAL A 78 9.85 10.74 -10.69
CA VAL A 78 9.42 12.12 -10.77
C VAL A 78 10.64 13.02 -10.72
N ILE A 79 10.74 13.86 -11.74
CA ILE A 79 11.85 14.79 -11.87
C ILE A 79 11.35 16.12 -11.35
N ASP A 80 12.06 16.68 -10.38
CA ASP A 80 11.82 18.06 -9.98
C ASP A 80 12.58 19.04 -10.86
N GLU A 81 12.15 20.30 -10.79
CA GLU A 81 12.80 21.41 -11.48
C GLU A 81 14.10 21.85 -10.79
N PHE A 82 14.47 21.21 -9.67
CA PHE A 82 15.63 21.54 -8.82
C PHE A 82 16.77 20.51 -8.93
N ASN A 83 16.75 19.66 -9.97
CA ASN A 83 17.76 18.64 -10.31
C ASN A 83 17.94 17.51 -9.28
N GLY A 84 16.91 17.19 -8.50
CA GLY A 84 16.87 16.04 -7.59
C GLY A 84 15.96 14.92 -8.12
N GLU A 85 16.41 13.66 -8.05
CA GLU A 85 15.52 12.51 -8.19
C GLU A 85 14.50 12.50 -7.03
N ASN A 86 13.30 13.03 -7.24
CA ASN A 86 12.28 13.03 -6.20
C ASN A 86 11.59 11.67 -6.07
N SER A 87 11.00 11.42 -4.90
CA SER A 87 10.35 10.13 -4.61
C SER A 87 9.18 9.85 -5.55
N LYS A 88 8.96 8.57 -5.91
CA LYS A 88 8.07 8.13 -6.99
C LYS A 88 6.60 8.51 -6.80
N LEU A 89 5.83 8.54 -7.88
CA LEU A 89 4.36 8.66 -7.81
C LEU A 89 3.76 7.37 -7.25
N VAL A 90 2.87 7.51 -6.28
CA VAL A 90 2.10 6.41 -5.68
C VAL A 90 1.21 5.71 -6.70
N ASP A 91 1.18 4.37 -6.65
CA ASP A 91 0.33 3.53 -7.49
C ASP A 91 -0.64 2.73 -6.61
N ALA A 92 -1.92 3.13 -6.64
CA ALA A 92 -2.96 2.50 -5.84
C ALA A 92 -3.21 1.03 -6.23
N LYS A 93 -3.01 0.65 -7.50
CA LYS A 93 -3.17 -0.73 -7.95
C LYS A 93 -2.03 -1.58 -7.40
N LYS A 94 -0.78 -1.14 -7.60
CA LYS A 94 0.39 -1.83 -7.07
C LYS A 94 0.35 -1.92 -5.54
N LEU A 95 -0.15 -0.89 -4.87
CA LEU A 95 -0.38 -0.92 -3.42
C LEU A 95 -1.33 -2.05 -3.00
N THR A 96 -2.43 -2.21 -3.74
CA THR A 96 -3.43 -3.25 -3.49
C THR A 96 -2.84 -4.65 -3.70
N ASP A 97 -2.06 -4.82 -4.78
CA ASP A 97 -1.41 -6.09 -5.10
C ASP A 97 -0.39 -6.46 -4.01
N LEU A 98 0.48 -5.52 -3.60
CA LEU A 98 1.42 -5.72 -2.49
C LEU A 98 0.73 -6.07 -1.16
N ALA A 99 -0.41 -5.45 -0.87
CA ALA A 99 -1.16 -5.73 0.35
C ALA A 99 -1.77 -7.15 0.31
N LYS A 100 -2.30 -7.58 -0.84
CA LYS A 100 -2.81 -8.95 -1.02
C LYS A 100 -1.71 -9.98 -0.86
N GLU A 101 -0.58 -9.81 -1.54
CA GLU A 101 0.59 -10.70 -1.41
C GLU A 101 1.01 -10.85 0.06
N LYS A 102 1.12 -9.72 0.80
CA LYS A 102 1.51 -9.72 2.22
C LYS A 102 0.56 -10.53 3.12
N PHE A 103 -0.74 -10.53 2.85
CA PHE A 103 -1.76 -11.05 3.79
C PHE A 103 -2.54 -12.28 3.32
N GLU A 104 -2.61 -12.53 2.01
CA GLU A 104 -3.36 -13.62 1.39
C GLU A 104 -2.46 -14.82 1.08
N GLU A 105 -1.23 -14.64 0.59
CA GLU A 105 -0.29 -15.76 0.37
C GLU A 105 0.02 -16.49 1.70
N LYS A 106 0.14 -15.74 2.81
CA LYS A 106 0.28 -16.33 4.16
C LYS A 106 -0.91 -17.18 4.61
N LYS A 107 -2.09 -17.08 3.99
CA LYS A 107 -3.24 -17.95 4.29
C LYS A 107 -3.14 -19.28 3.54
N GLU A 108 -2.57 -19.29 2.34
CA GLU A 108 -2.47 -20.48 1.50
C GLU A 108 -1.41 -21.44 2.04
N ASP A 109 -0.23 -20.92 2.39
CA ASP A 109 0.83 -21.69 3.06
C ASP A 109 0.35 -22.33 4.37
N LYS A 110 -0.42 -21.59 5.17
CA LYS A 110 -0.99 -22.10 6.42
C LYS A 110 -2.09 -23.14 6.19
N LYS A 111 -2.87 -23.03 5.11
CA LYS A 111 -3.89 -24.04 4.73
C LYS A 111 -3.23 -25.32 4.26
N ASP A 112 -2.18 -25.23 3.47
CA ASP A 112 -1.48 -26.39 2.91
C ASP A 112 -0.67 -27.13 3.96
N GLN A 113 0.02 -26.42 4.86
CA GLN A 113 0.64 -27.05 6.04
C GLN A 113 -0.40 -27.76 6.92
N LYS A 114 -1.59 -27.18 7.10
CA LYS A 114 -2.67 -27.79 7.90
C LYS A 114 -3.27 -29.02 7.20
N LYS A 115 -3.34 -29.04 5.86
CA LYS A 115 -3.72 -30.23 5.08
C LYS A 115 -2.68 -31.34 5.17
N ILE A 116 -1.39 -31.00 5.04
CA ILE A 116 -0.27 -31.94 5.13
C ILE A 116 -0.27 -32.60 6.52
N ASN A 117 -0.35 -31.81 7.60
CA ASN A 117 -0.40 -32.35 8.96
C ASN A 117 -1.60 -33.28 9.19
N ARG A 118 -2.79 -32.94 8.67
CA ARG A 118 -3.96 -33.83 8.74
C ARG A 118 -3.75 -35.14 7.98
N LYS A 119 -3.06 -35.11 6.83
CA LYS A 119 -2.75 -36.30 6.04
C LYS A 119 -1.81 -37.23 6.80
N ILE A 120 -0.72 -36.70 7.36
CA ILE A 120 0.25 -37.44 8.17
C ILE A 120 -0.42 -38.12 9.37
N ILE A 121 -1.25 -37.37 10.13
CA ILE A 121 -2.00 -37.93 11.27
C ILE A 121 -2.89 -39.09 10.84
N ARG A 122 -3.55 -38.99 9.67
CA ARG A 122 -4.46 -40.01 9.16
C ARG A 122 -3.73 -41.26 8.69
N GLU A 123 -2.53 -41.12 8.12
CA GLU A 123 -1.66 -42.23 7.71
C GLU A 123 -1.08 -42.97 8.92
N ASN A 124 -0.57 -42.25 9.92
CA ASN A 124 -0.08 -42.86 11.16
C ASN A 124 -1.16 -43.66 11.88
N LYS A 125 -2.40 -43.14 11.91
CA LYS A 125 -3.53 -43.85 12.52
C LYS A 125 -3.93 -45.12 11.76
N LYS A 126 -3.72 -45.17 10.44
CA LYS A 126 -3.95 -46.39 9.63
C LYS A 126 -2.86 -47.45 9.85
N MET A 127 -1.62 -47.06 10.08
CA MET A 127 -0.54 -48.01 10.38
C MET A 127 -0.75 -48.72 11.72
N ILE A 128 -1.10 -47.96 12.76
CA ILE A 128 -1.36 -48.51 14.12
C ILE A 128 -2.49 -49.56 14.09
N ILE A 129 -3.51 -49.39 13.25
CA ILE A 129 -4.65 -50.33 13.16
C ILE A 129 -4.28 -51.59 12.36
N LYS A 130 -3.22 -51.57 11.53
CA LYS A 130 -2.76 -52.74 10.76
C LYS A 130 -1.81 -53.66 11.55
N GLU A 131 -1.28 -53.20 12.68
CA GLU A 131 -0.35 -53.95 13.53
C GLU A 131 -1.04 -54.64 14.73
N ILE A 132 -2.37 -54.55 14.82
CA ILE A 132 -3.23 -55.26 15.80
C ILE A 132 -4.03 -56.31 15.04
#